data_AF-A0A6B3IJ93-F1
#
_entry.id   AF-A0A6B3IJ93-F1
#
_cell.length_a   1.000
_cell.length_b   1.000
_cell.length_c   1.000
_cell.angle_alpha   90.00
_cell.angle_beta   90.00
_cell.angle_gamma   90.00
#
_symmetry.space_group_name_H-M   'P 1'
#
loop_
_entity.id
_entity.type
_entity.pdbx_description
1 polymer ?
#
loop_
_entity_poly.entity_id
_entity_poly.type
_entity_poly.pdbx_seq_one_letter_code
_entity_poly.pdbx_strand_id
1 'polypeptide(L)'
;GLGAALVINGRLHRGFTGGAGEVGFLPVPGTPLVRQVVKANSGGFQELAGAQSVPRLAKALGIDTPQQPHAKAAATLLERAAAAYEQDEALTELLGQYAHRLATGLASVTAVLDPGLIVLSGGAVAAGGEVL
;
A
#
# COMPACT_ATOMS: atom_id res chain seq x y z
N GLY A 1 -8.81 -0.64 0.33
CA GLY A 1 -7.97 -0.81 1.53
C GLY A 1 -6.80 -1.71 1.20
N LEU A 2 -5.86 -1.86 2.13
CA LEU A 2 -4.79 -2.84 2.10
C LEU A 2 -5.25 -4.12 2.80
N GLY A 3 -5.18 -5.23 2.08
CA GLY A 3 -5.45 -6.56 2.58
C GLY A 3 -4.51 -7.55 1.91
N ALA A 4 -4.40 -8.75 2.47
CA ALA A 4 -3.58 -9.82 1.96
C ALA A 4 -4.37 -11.12 1.92
N ALA A 5 -4.13 -11.94 0.92
CA ALA A 5 -4.53 -13.35 0.94
C ALA A 5 -3.29 -14.16 1.33
N LEU A 6 -3.38 -14.96 2.39
CA LEU A 6 -2.28 -15.80 2.85
C LEU A 6 -2.45 -17.21 2.29
N VAL A 7 -1.49 -17.69 1.50
CA VAL A 7 -1.48 -19.08 1.01
C VAL A 7 -0.34 -19.82 1.70
N ILE A 8 -0.68 -20.75 2.59
CA ILE A 8 0.27 -21.53 3.38
C ILE A 8 0.05 -23.00 3.03
N ASN A 9 1.12 -23.72 2.66
CA ASN A 9 1.06 -25.12 2.21
C ASN A 9 0.04 -25.33 1.07
N GLY A 10 0.02 -24.41 0.09
CA GLY A 10 -0.88 -24.48 -1.07
C GLY A 10 -2.36 -24.24 -0.75
N ARG A 11 -2.71 -23.76 0.45
CA ARG A 11 -4.09 -23.54 0.88
C ARG A 11 -4.29 -22.11 1.38
N LEU A 12 -5.42 -21.52 1.03
CA LEU A 12 -5.82 -20.22 1.57
C LEU A 12 -6.02 -20.32 3.08
N HIS A 13 -5.22 -19.57 3.82
CA HIS A 13 -5.31 -19.43 5.26
C HIS A 13 -6.31 -18.32 5.61
N ARG A 14 -7.43 -18.71 6.22
CA ARG A 14 -8.53 -17.81 6.57
C ARG A 14 -8.47 -17.29 8.01
N GLY A 15 -7.65 -17.88 8.87
CA GLY A 15 -7.68 -17.63 10.31
C GLY A 15 -8.91 -18.23 11.00
N PHE A 16 -9.01 -18.05 12.32
CA PHE A 16 -10.06 -18.67 13.14
C PHE A 16 -11.47 -18.17 12.80
N THR A 17 -11.64 -16.87 12.59
CA THR A 17 -12.93 -16.24 12.27
C THR A 17 -13.13 -15.94 10.79
N GLY A 18 -12.14 -16.27 9.94
CA GLY A 18 -12.16 -15.90 8.53
C GLY A 18 -11.51 -14.55 8.19
N GLY A 19 -11.05 -13.79 9.19
CA GLY A 19 -10.46 -12.45 9.03
C GLY A 19 -8.93 -12.42 8.89
N ALA A 20 -8.27 -13.51 8.52
CA ALA A 20 -6.82 -13.46 8.25
C ALA A 20 -6.54 -12.57 7.04
N GLY A 21 -5.40 -11.86 7.09
CA GLY A 21 -4.96 -11.02 5.98
C GLY A 21 -5.37 -9.55 6.08
N GLU A 22 -5.92 -9.11 7.21
CA GLU A 22 -6.24 -7.71 7.52
C GLU A 22 -4.98 -6.88 7.81
N VAL A 23 -4.01 -6.91 6.88
CA VAL A 23 -2.69 -6.29 7.02
C VAL A 23 -2.75 -4.76 7.06
N GLY A 24 -3.83 -4.15 6.58
CA GLY A 24 -4.07 -2.71 6.72
C GLY A 24 -4.09 -2.25 8.19
N PHE A 25 -4.36 -3.14 9.14
CA PHE A 25 -4.35 -2.81 10.57
C PHE A 25 -2.99 -3.01 11.25
N LEU A 26 -1.98 -3.51 10.53
CA LEU A 26 -0.65 -3.73 11.10
C LEU A 26 -0.10 -2.43 11.70
N PRO A 27 0.37 -2.44 12.96
CA PRO A 27 1.15 -1.36 13.52
C PRO A 27 2.42 -1.15 12.69
N VAL A 28 2.66 0.07 12.23
CA VAL A 28 3.87 0.43 11.49
C VAL A 28 4.44 1.74 12.04
N PRO A 29 5.78 1.92 12.03
CA PRO A 29 6.40 3.16 12.45
C PRO A 29 5.82 4.38 11.70
N GLY A 30 5.74 5.53 12.38
CA GLY A 30 5.28 6.78 11.78
C GLY A 30 3.77 6.92 11.61
N THR A 31 2.95 5.96 12.07
CA THR A 31 1.48 6.08 12.10
C THR A 31 0.90 5.84 13.48
N PRO A 32 -0.23 6.47 13.84
CA PRO A 32 -0.94 6.15 15.08
C PRO A 32 -1.35 4.67 15.10
N LEU A 33 -1.31 4.05 16.29
CA LEU A 33 -1.92 2.74 16.50
C LEU A 33 -3.42 2.80 16.23
N VAL A 34 -3.97 1.77 15.60
CA VAL A 34 -5.42 1.65 15.39
C VAL A 34 -6.08 1.38 16.75
N ARG A 35 -6.58 2.41 17.41
CA ARG A 35 -7.30 2.31 18.70
C ARG A 35 -8.82 2.23 18.55
N GLN A 36 -9.35 2.58 17.38
CA GLN A 36 -10.78 2.50 17.06
C GLN A 36 -10.98 1.87 15.68
N VAL A 37 -11.29 0.57 15.65
CA VAL A 37 -11.52 -0.20 14.42
C VAL A 37 -12.68 0.38 13.59
N VAL A 38 -13.61 1.10 14.24
CA VAL A 38 -14.80 1.70 13.60
C VAL A 38 -14.47 2.92 12.73
N LYS A 39 -13.34 3.61 12.97
CA LYS A 39 -12.88 4.67 12.07
C LYS A 39 -12.14 4.03 10.91
N ALA A 40 -12.85 3.84 9.80
CA ALA A 40 -12.24 3.38 8.56
C ALA A 40 -11.07 4.30 8.17
N ASN A 41 -9.95 3.70 7.73
CA ASN A 41 -8.73 4.40 7.31
C ASN A 41 -7.96 5.18 8.40
N SER A 42 -8.17 4.89 9.69
CA SER A 42 -7.38 5.52 10.76
C SER A 42 -6.31 4.58 11.32
N GLY A 43 -5.05 4.96 11.21
CA GLY A 43 -3.90 4.29 11.79
C GLY A 43 -3.32 3.13 10.98
N GLY A 44 -2.18 2.64 11.48
CA GLY A 44 -1.49 1.46 10.97
C GLY A 44 -1.07 1.55 9.50
N PHE A 45 -0.88 0.38 8.90
CA PHE A 45 -0.37 0.27 7.53
C PHE A 45 -1.33 0.85 6.49
N GLN A 46 -2.64 0.80 6.75
CA GLN A 46 -3.66 1.41 5.91
C GLN A 46 -3.47 2.93 5.83
N GLU A 47 -3.16 3.62 6.92
CA GLU A 47 -2.88 5.06 6.89
C GLU A 47 -1.54 5.37 6.20
N LEU A 48 -0.52 4.53 6.42
CA LEU A 48 0.82 4.71 5.85
C LEU A 48 0.82 4.57 4.33
N ALA A 49 0.26 3.48 3.80
CA ALA A 49 0.43 3.03 2.42
C ALA A 49 -0.89 2.71 1.69
N GLY A 50 -2.05 2.95 2.32
CA GLY A 50 -3.33 2.83 1.62
C GLY A 50 -3.47 3.89 0.52
N ALA A 51 -4.37 3.66 -0.44
CA ALA A 51 -4.59 4.56 -1.58
C ALA A 51 -4.81 6.04 -1.18
N GLN A 52 -5.41 6.29 -0.01
CA GLN A 52 -5.62 7.64 0.52
C GLN A 52 -4.33 8.40 0.90
N SER A 53 -3.19 7.70 1.01
CA SER A 53 -1.89 8.32 1.29
C SER A 53 -1.28 8.95 0.04
N VAL A 54 -1.60 8.43 -1.14
CA VAL A 54 -0.96 8.79 -2.41
C VAL A 54 -1.29 10.24 -2.83
N PRO A 55 -2.55 10.70 -2.86
CA PRO A 55 -2.84 12.10 -3.18
C PRO A 55 -2.28 13.09 -2.16
N ARG A 56 -2.10 12.67 -0.89
CA ARG A 56 -1.45 13.48 0.15
C ARG A 56 0.05 13.63 -0.08
N LEU A 57 0.71 12.53 -0.45
CA LEU A 57 2.11 12.55 -0.88
C LEU A 57 2.31 13.46 -2.09
N ALA A 58 1.46 13.30 -3.11
CA ALA A 58 1.48 14.13 -4.31
C ALA A 58 1.41 15.62 -3.99
N LYS A 59 0.45 16.01 -3.15
CA LYS A 59 0.26 17.38 -2.71
C LYS A 59 1.49 17.91 -1.97
N ALA A 60 2.13 17.10 -1.12
CA ALA A 60 3.35 17.49 -0.42
C ALA A 60 4.54 17.72 -1.36
N LEU A 61 4.56 17.04 -2.51
CA LEU A 61 5.55 17.19 -3.57
C LEU A 61 5.18 18.26 -4.61
N GLY A 62 4.10 19.03 -4.39
CA GLY A 62 3.65 20.07 -5.31
C GLY A 62 2.94 19.55 -6.57
N ILE A 63 2.58 18.27 -6.60
CA ILE A 63 1.90 17.64 -7.74
C ILE A 63 0.39 17.86 -7.61
N ASP A 64 -0.20 18.54 -8.60
CA ASP A 64 -1.65 18.69 -8.65
C ASP A 64 -2.34 17.37 -9.03
N THR A 65 -3.34 17.00 -8.23
CA THR A 65 -4.12 15.78 -8.42
C THR A 65 -5.45 15.86 -7.67
N PRO A 66 -6.53 15.27 -8.23
CA PRO A 66 -7.74 15.02 -7.48
C PRO A 66 -7.44 14.28 -6.18
N GLN A 67 -8.07 14.73 -5.08
CA GLN A 67 -7.92 14.07 -3.77
C GLN A 67 -8.95 12.96 -3.56
N GLN A 68 -9.98 12.90 -4.41
CA GLN A 68 -11.03 11.87 -4.38
C GLN A 68 -11.51 11.53 -5.81
N PRO A 69 -12.06 10.33 -6.02
CA PRO A 69 -12.05 9.19 -5.10
C PRO A 69 -10.64 8.58 -4.98
N HIS A 70 -10.20 8.30 -3.74
CA HIS A 70 -8.81 7.91 -3.43
C HIS A 70 -8.26 6.79 -4.33
N ALA A 71 -9.03 5.74 -4.60
CA ALA A 71 -8.57 4.59 -5.38
C ALA A 71 -8.19 4.97 -6.82
N LYS A 72 -9.04 5.78 -7.48
CA LYS A 72 -8.80 6.24 -8.84
C LYS A 72 -7.64 7.24 -8.88
N ALA A 73 -7.63 8.19 -7.95
CA ALA A 73 -6.55 9.18 -7.86
C ALA A 73 -5.18 8.52 -7.65
N ALA A 74 -5.10 7.55 -6.73
CA ALA A 74 -3.87 6.81 -6.46
C ALA A 74 -3.42 6.01 -7.69
N ALA A 75 -4.30 5.23 -8.31
CA ALA A 75 -3.96 4.41 -9.47
C ALA A 75 -3.45 5.27 -10.64
N THR A 76 -4.21 6.29 -11.05
CA THR A 76 -3.82 7.18 -12.15
C THR A 76 -2.51 7.90 -11.87
N LEU A 77 -2.29 8.34 -10.63
CA LEU A 77 -1.08 9.07 -10.29
C LEU A 77 0.16 8.18 -10.24
N LEU A 78 0.04 6.96 -9.70
CA LEU A 78 1.15 6.00 -9.67
C LEU A 78 1.47 5.45 -11.06
N GLU A 79 0.47 5.25 -11.91
CA GLU A 79 0.67 4.94 -13.34
C GLU A 79 1.43 6.06 -14.04
N ARG A 80 1.02 7.32 -13.84
CA ARG A 80 1.74 8.49 -14.36
C ARG A 80 3.17 8.56 -13.82
N ALA A 81 3.36 8.26 -12.54
CA ALA A 81 4.68 8.29 -11.92
C ALA A 81 5.62 7.23 -12.47
N ALA A 82 5.14 6.01 -12.68
CA ALA A 82 5.90 4.95 -13.33
C ALA A 82 6.24 5.27 -14.79
N ALA A 83 5.29 5.83 -15.54
CA ALA A 83 5.52 6.23 -16.93
C ALA A 83 6.58 7.34 -17.09
N ALA A 84 6.76 8.17 -16.07
CA ALA A 84 7.73 9.27 -16.04
C ALA A 84 8.94 8.97 -15.13
N TYR A 85 9.18 7.71 -14.78
CA TYR A 85 10.28 7.32 -13.91
C TYR A 85 11.62 7.78 -14.50
N GLU A 86 12.44 8.46 -13.68
CA GLU A 86 13.71 9.11 -14.07
C GLU A 86 13.58 10.27 -15.08
N GLN A 87 12.36 10.61 -15.52
CA GLN A 87 12.09 11.72 -16.43
C GLN A 87 11.51 12.95 -15.70
N ASP A 88 10.78 12.72 -14.61
CA ASP A 88 10.20 13.74 -13.74
C ASP A 88 10.62 13.46 -12.28
N GLU A 89 11.34 14.40 -11.67
CA GLU A 89 11.88 14.27 -10.32
C GLU A 89 10.79 14.12 -9.26
N ALA A 90 9.72 14.92 -9.33
CA ALA A 90 8.65 14.90 -8.34
C ALA A 90 7.84 13.60 -8.43
N LEU A 91 7.58 13.12 -9.65
CA LEU A 91 6.89 11.83 -9.87
C LEU A 91 7.75 10.64 -9.47
N THR A 92 9.06 10.69 -9.74
CA THR A 92 10.00 9.65 -9.30
C THR A 92 10.06 9.58 -7.78
N GLU A 93 10.15 10.73 -7.11
CA GLU A 93 10.13 10.82 -5.64
C GLU A 93 8.81 10.32 -5.06
N LEU A 94 7.67 10.64 -5.69
CA LEU A 94 6.37 10.11 -5.28
C LEU A 94 6.34 8.58 -5.29
N LEU A 95 6.82 7.96 -6.38
CA LEU A 95 6.86 6.51 -6.52
C LEU A 95 7.79 5.89 -5.47
N GLY A 96 8.97 6.49 -5.26
CA GLY A 96 9.93 6.08 -4.24
C GLY A 96 9.36 6.13 -2.83
N GLN A 97 8.74 7.24 -2.44
CA GLN A 97 8.11 7.37 -1.12
C GLN A 97 6.97 6.38 -0.91
N TYR A 98 6.14 6.16 -1.94
CA TYR A 98 5.06 5.18 -1.86
C TYR A 98 5.59 3.75 -1.74
N ALA A 99 6.60 3.38 -2.54
CA ALA A 99 7.25 2.08 -2.49
C ALA A 99 7.90 1.83 -1.12
N HIS A 100 8.60 2.81 -0.55
CA HIS A 100 9.21 2.70 0.78
C HIS A 100 8.16 2.45 1.88
N ARG A 101 7.02 3.13 1.81
CA ARG A 101 5.90 2.95 2.72
C ARG A 101 5.30 1.55 2.61
N LEU A 102 5.08 1.08 1.38
CA LEU A 102 4.60 -0.28 1.12
C LEU A 102 5.60 -1.32 1.66
N ALA A 103 6.89 -1.15 1.37
CA ALA A 103 7.97 -2.02 1.83
C ALA A 103 8.05 -2.11 3.36
N THR A 104 7.80 -1.01 4.08
CA THR A 104 7.77 -1.01 5.55
C THR A 104 6.76 -2.00 6.12
N GLY A 105 5.53 -2.03 5.58
CA GLY A 105 4.51 -2.99 6.04
C GLY A 105 4.80 -4.41 5.56
N LEU A 106 5.26 -4.57 4.33
CA LEU A 106 5.63 -5.88 3.78
C LEU A 106 6.80 -6.51 4.52
N ALA A 107 7.78 -5.73 4.99
CA ALA A 107 8.89 -6.24 5.81
C ALA A 107 8.39 -6.92 7.09
N SER A 108 7.39 -6.36 7.76
CA SER A 108 6.75 -6.98 8.93
C SER A 108 6.02 -8.28 8.56
N VAL A 109 5.34 -8.31 7.42
CA VAL A 109 4.69 -9.54 6.91
C VAL A 109 5.74 -10.61 6.61
N THR A 110 6.83 -10.24 5.95
CA THR A 110 7.94 -11.14 5.63
C THR A 110 8.61 -11.68 6.88
N ALA A 111 8.90 -10.82 7.86
CA ALA A 111 9.55 -11.23 9.11
C ALA A 111 8.73 -12.26 9.92
N VAL A 112 7.39 -12.22 9.81
CA VAL A 112 6.50 -13.10 10.56
C VAL A 112 6.12 -14.36 9.77
N LEU A 113 5.89 -14.23 8.46
CA LEU A 113 5.35 -15.31 7.64
C LEU A 113 6.40 -16.04 6.79
N ASP A 114 7.56 -15.42 6.57
CA ASP A 114 8.62 -15.92 5.66
C ASP A 114 8.07 -16.43 4.31
N PRO A 115 7.34 -15.59 3.55
CA PRO A 115 6.72 -16.02 2.30
C PRO A 115 7.78 -16.16 1.21
N GLY A 116 7.75 -17.28 0.48
CA GLY A 116 8.58 -17.47 -0.72
C GLY A 116 8.19 -16.57 -1.91
N LEU A 117 6.99 -15.97 -1.89
CA LEU A 117 6.49 -15.07 -2.93
C LEU A 117 5.49 -14.07 -2.34
N ILE A 118 5.64 -12.78 -2.69
CA ILE A 118 4.63 -11.74 -2.45
C ILE A 118 4.08 -11.32 -3.80
N VAL A 119 2.77 -11.49 -3.99
CA VAL A 119 2.08 -11.01 -5.19
C VAL A 119 1.37 -9.71 -4.84
N LEU A 120 1.75 -8.62 -5.52
CA LEU A 120 1.10 -7.33 -5.39
C LEU A 120 -0.07 -7.26 -6.39
N SER A 121 -1.26 -6.93 -5.91
CA SER A 121 -2.46 -6.83 -6.74
C SER A 121 -3.29 -5.60 -6.38
N GLY A 122 -3.94 -5.03 -7.39
CA GLY A 122 -4.76 -3.83 -7.29
C GLY A 122 -4.14 -2.61 -7.98
N GLY A 123 -4.99 -1.62 -8.30
CA GLY A 123 -4.58 -0.49 -9.14
C GLY A 123 -3.46 0.40 -8.58
N ALA A 124 -3.23 0.40 -7.26
CA ALA A 124 -2.15 1.18 -6.66
C ALA A 124 -0.76 0.52 -6.80
N VAL A 125 -0.70 -0.77 -7.14
CA VAL A 125 0.56 -1.51 -7.27
C VAL A 125 0.78 -2.06 -8.68
N ALA A 126 -0.16 -1.82 -9.59
CA ALA A 126 -0.08 -2.24 -10.98
C ALA A 126 1.02 -1.52 -11.79
N ALA A 127 1.52 -0.39 -11.28
CA ALA A 127 2.47 0.47 -11.98
C ALA A 127 3.94 0.00 -11.88
N GLY A 128 4.24 -1.08 -11.17
CA GLY A 128 5.63 -1.55 -10.98
C GLY A 128 5.78 -3.06 -10.88
N GLY A 129 7.02 -3.52 -11.05
CA GLY A 129 7.40 -4.94 -10.98
C GLY A 129 7.25 -5.70 -12.30
N GLU A 130 7.77 -6.92 -12.32
CA GLU A 130 7.55 -7.87 -13.41
C GLU A 130 6.12 -8.44 -13.31
N VAL A 131 5.45 -8.57 -14.46
CA VAL A 131 4.12 -9.20 -14.52
C VAL A 131 4.30 -10.71 -14.38
N LEU A 132 3.63 -11.30 -13.39
CA LEU A 132 3.56 -12.74 -13.15
C LEU A 132 2.40 -13.39 -13.92
#